data_AF-A0A1G0PLZ1-F1
#
_entry.id   AF-A0A1G0PLZ1-F1
#
_cell.length_a   1.000
_cell.length_b   1.000
_cell.length_c   1.000
_cell.angle_alpha   90.00
_cell.angle_beta   90.00
_cell.angle_gamma   90.00
#
_symmetry.space_group_name_H-M   'P 1'
#
loop_
_entity.id
_entity.type
_entity.pdbx_description
1 polymer ?
#
loop_
_entity_poly.entity_id
_entity_poly.type
_entity_poly.pdbx_seq_one_letter_code
_entity_poly.pdbx_strand_id
1 'polypeptide(L)'
;MLKYIFIFLVLIISENATAQFRVEEILIKGELTADDPYNTNFGRFDPVELYLNKGDIISISMTAEFPPFIALVAPSEKYYVEYTKDGSTIKDYQISIKESGTWYLSIAGDSTDTGNYTLTANYMSANSITIPAVADYCTILKFLSEHSKVNFYFLKESIKSENPKLWKSKIDFNDIIDSYISEKDNFYYSILFESSNKDSAEIFYKNKIDATKSCLGPDWVTNSKDWSKTKSNDSAKEELFVLKVKNIRKNVKIILTDKNNSSKLYQVAVEIMSKK
;
A
#
# COMPACT_ATOMS: atom_id res chain seq x y z
N MET A 1 8.27 39.88 16.32
CA MET A 1 8.24 39.84 14.84
C MET A 1 8.33 38.36 14.46
N LEU A 2 7.18 37.70 14.28
CA LEU A 2 7.11 36.24 14.10
C LEU A 2 7.77 35.85 12.76
N LYS A 3 8.87 35.09 12.82
CA LYS A 3 9.42 34.41 11.66
C LYS A 3 8.66 33.09 11.51
N TYR A 4 7.57 33.11 10.76
CA TYR A 4 6.96 31.88 10.28
C TYR A 4 7.93 31.23 9.28
N ILE A 5 8.67 30.21 9.70
CA ILE A 5 9.26 29.27 8.75
C ILE A 5 8.11 28.36 8.32
N PHE A 6 7.32 28.83 7.36
CA PHE A 6 6.44 27.97 6.59
C PHE A 6 7.35 27.02 5.80
N ILE A 7 7.55 25.80 6.30
CA ILE A 7 8.01 24.71 5.44
C ILE A 7 6.82 24.40 4.52
N PHE A 8 6.76 25.15 3.43
CA PHE A 8 5.80 24.99 2.35
C PHE A 8 6.17 23.72 1.59
N LEU A 9 5.89 22.55 2.18
CA LEU A 9 5.94 21.28 1.44
C LEU A 9 4.67 21.22 0.58
N VAL A 10 4.64 22.02 -0.48
CA VAL A 10 3.57 21.94 -1.46
C VAL A 10 3.78 20.68 -2.27
N LEU A 11 3.03 19.64 -1.93
CA LEU A 11 2.79 18.53 -2.84
C LEU A 11 1.82 19.04 -3.93
N ILE A 12 2.30 19.90 -4.84
CA ILE A 12 1.59 20.18 -6.09
C ILE A 12 1.77 18.95 -6.97
N ILE A 13 0.92 17.95 -6.77
CA ILE A 13 0.73 16.88 -7.75
C ILE A 13 -0.52 17.26 -8.54
N SER A 14 -0.37 18.21 -9.46
CA SER A 14 -1.34 18.39 -10.54
C SER A 14 -1.16 17.23 -11.52
N GLU A 15 -1.61 16.04 -11.12
CA GLU A 15 -1.72 14.91 -12.03
C GLU A 15 -2.85 15.20 -13.01
N ASN A 16 -2.47 15.48 -14.26
CA ASN A 16 -3.34 15.33 -15.41
C ASN A 16 -4.12 14.02 -15.25
N ALA A 17 -5.44 14.08 -15.41
CA ALA A 17 -6.34 12.95 -15.45
C ALA A 17 -5.68 11.72 -16.11
N THR A 18 -5.45 10.63 -15.35
CA THR A 18 -5.28 9.22 -15.79
C THR A 18 -4.70 8.25 -14.75
N ALA A 19 -4.33 8.69 -13.53
CA ALA A 19 -4.11 7.74 -12.43
C ALA A 19 -5.46 7.25 -11.90
N GLN A 20 -6.02 6.20 -12.53
CA GLN A 20 -7.26 5.55 -12.11
C GLN A 20 -7.23 5.08 -10.64
N PHE A 21 -6.04 4.80 -10.10
CA PHE A 21 -5.83 4.40 -8.73
C PHE A 21 -4.66 5.20 -8.15
N ARG A 22 -4.79 5.63 -6.90
CA ARG A 22 -3.78 6.33 -6.14
C ARG A 22 -3.76 5.81 -4.71
N VAL A 23 -2.64 5.18 -4.36
CA VAL A 23 -2.37 4.65 -3.01
C VAL A 23 -0.96 5.06 -2.63
N GLU A 24 -0.77 5.63 -1.45
CA GLU A 24 0.49 6.25 -1.05
C GLU A 24 0.80 6.00 0.43
N GLU A 25 2.09 5.89 0.76
CA GLU A 25 2.57 5.94 2.14
C GLU A 25 3.38 7.23 2.29
N ILE A 26 2.96 8.08 3.21
CA ILE A 26 3.61 9.33 3.56
C ILE A 26 4.30 9.11 4.91
N LEU A 27 5.61 9.34 4.94
CA LEU A 27 6.42 9.28 6.16
C LEU A 27 6.83 10.69 6.55
N ILE A 28 6.41 11.12 7.74
CA ILE A 28 6.72 12.42 8.31
C ILE A 28 7.60 12.18 9.53
N LYS A 29 8.75 12.84 9.56
CA LYS A 29 9.63 12.87 10.72
C LYS A 29 9.74 14.32 11.15
N GLY A 30 9.48 14.57 12.42
CA GLY A 30 9.56 15.91 12.99
C GLY A 30 9.91 15.86 14.46
N GLU A 31 9.87 17.03 15.07
CA GLU A 31 10.20 17.24 16.48
C GLU A 31 9.22 18.28 17.02
N LEU A 32 8.63 18.00 18.18
CA LEU A 32 7.89 19.00 18.93
C LEU A 32 8.86 19.71 19.88
N THR A 33 8.90 21.03 19.82
CA THR A 33 9.86 21.88 20.51
C THR A 33 9.16 22.95 21.36
N ALA A 34 9.92 23.56 22.26
CA ALA A 34 9.41 24.64 23.10
C ALA A 34 9.07 25.93 22.32
N ASP A 35 9.49 26.03 21.06
CA ASP A 35 9.21 27.17 20.19
C ASP A 35 7.98 26.96 19.28
N ASP A 36 7.43 25.74 19.25
CA ASP A 36 6.27 25.43 18.43
C ASP A 36 4.99 26.13 18.92
N PRO A 37 4.04 26.40 17.99
CA PRO A 37 2.76 27.01 18.33
C PRO A 37 2.09 26.34 19.53
N TYR A 38 1.67 27.15 20.49
CA TYR A 38 0.99 26.70 21.69
C TYR A 38 -0.42 27.28 21.80
N ASN A 39 -1.38 26.42 22.15
CA ASN A 39 -2.74 26.81 22.48
C ASN A 39 -3.12 26.18 23.83
N THR A 40 -3.75 26.95 24.72
CA THR A 40 -4.08 26.49 26.08
C THR A 40 -5.03 25.29 26.14
N ASN A 41 -5.84 25.08 25.09
CA ASN A 41 -6.80 23.99 25.01
C ASN A 41 -6.27 22.78 24.21
N PHE A 42 -5.18 22.97 23.46
CA PHE A 42 -4.67 22.00 22.49
C PHE A 42 -3.19 21.65 22.70
N GLY A 43 -2.50 22.33 23.61
CA GLY A 43 -1.08 22.15 23.85
C GLY A 43 -0.21 22.68 22.70
N ARG A 44 1.00 22.12 22.58
CA ARG A 44 1.95 22.43 21.50
C ARG A 44 1.64 21.57 20.30
N PHE A 45 1.77 22.11 19.09
CA PHE A 45 1.45 21.33 17.90
C PHE A 45 2.25 21.68 16.66
N ASP A 46 2.39 20.68 15.79
CA ASP A 46 3.01 20.75 14.48
C ASP A 46 1.96 20.36 13.41
N PRO A 47 1.46 21.33 12.61
CA PRO A 47 0.43 21.09 11.61
C PRO A 47 1.00 20.70 10.24
N VAL A 48 0.42 19.66 9.64
CA VAL A 48 0.69 19.22 8.28
C VAL A 48 -0.54 19.43 7.41
N GLU A 49 -0.34 20.09 6.26
CA GLU A 49 -1.40 20.29 5.28
C GLU A 49 -1.56 19.07 4.37
N LEU A 50 -2.79 18.60 4.19
CA LEU A 50 -3.16 17.47 3.34
C LEU A 50 -4.30 17.86 2.39
N TYR A 51 -4.12 17.62 1.09
CA TYR A 51 -5.19 17.77 0.11
C TYR A 51 -5.91 16.42 -0.06
N LEU A 52 -7.13 16.32 0.46
CA LEU A 52 -7.91 15.09 0.47
C LEU A 52 -9.25 15.30 -0.23
N ASN A 53 -9.76 14.26 -0.88
CA ASN A 53 -11.05 14.24 -1.55
C ASN A 53 -12.07 13.46 -0.73
N LYS A 54 -13.34 13.84 -0.86
CA LYS A 54 -14.46 13.07 -0.32
C LYS A 54 -14.39 11.62 -0.80
N GLY A 55 -14.48 10.71 0.15
CA GLY A 55 -14.42 9.27 -0.09
C GLY A 55 -13.02 8.67 0.03
N ASP A 56 -11.97 9.48 0.09
CA ASP A 56 -10.61 8.98 0.36
C ASP A 56 -10.55 8.33 1.75
N ILE A 57 -9.56 7.46 1.94
CA ILE A 57 -9.27 6.81 3.22
C ILE A 57 -7.83 7.14 3.61
N ILE A 58 -7.64 7.59 4.84
CA ILE A 58 -6.33 7.76 5.47
C ILE A 58 -6.25 6.85 6.70
N SER A 59 -5.13 6.17 6.88
CA SER A 59 -4.79 5.44 8.10
C SER A 59 -3.47 5.96 8.63
N ILE A 60 -3.46 6.37 9.90
CA ILE A 60 -2.35 7.05 10.53
C ILE A 60 -1.81 6.19 11.67
N SER A 61 -0.50 5.98 11.67
CA SER A 61 0.24 5.41 12.79
C SER A 61 1.38 6.35 13.16
N MET A 62 1.67 6.49 14.44
CA MET A 62 2.65 7.44 14.94
C MET A 62 3.34 6.89 16.19
N THR A 63 4.63 7.19 16.30
CA THR A 63 5.44 7.00 17.51
C THR A 63 6.11 8.32 17.88
N ALA A 64 6.11 8.69 19.15
CA ALA A 64 6.79 9.88 19.66
C ALA A 64 7.53 9.61 20.98
N GLU A 65 8.44 10.51 21.33
CA GLU A 65 9.15 10.52 22.63
C GLU A 65 8.32 11.14 23.78
N PHE A 66 7.16 11.70 23.44
CA PHE A 66 6.16 12.27 24.34
C PHE A 66 4.80 11.59 24.10
N PRO A 67 3.79 11.74 24.97
CA PRO A 67 2.45 11.19 24.76
C PRO A 67 1.67 11.99 23.70
N PRO A 68 1.59 11.52 22.44
CA PRO A 68 1.00 12.36 21.42
C PRO A 68 -0.52 12.22 21.41
N PHE A 69 -1.17 13.24 20.88
CA PHE A 69 -2.48 13.11 20.28
C PHE A 69 -2.47 13.72 18.88
N ILE A 70 -3.38 13.23 18.05
CA ILE A 70 -3.50 13.66 16.65
C ILE A 70 -4.87 14.29 16.49
N ALA A 71 -4.91 15.46 15.84
CA ALA A 71 -6.15 16.05 15.36
C ALA A 71 -6.13 16.17 13.84
N LEU A 72 -7.16 15.66 13.19
CA LEU A 72 -7.41 15.89 11.78
C LEU A 72 -8.57 16.88 11.63
N VAL A 73 -8.28 18.06 11.11
CA VAL A 73 -9.22 19.18 10.97
C VAL A 73 -9.65 19.30 9.51
N ALA A 74 -10.96 19.29 9.28
CA ALA A 74 -11.59 19.37 7.97
C ALA A 74 -11.72 20.81 7.46
N PRO A 75 -11.88 21.04 6.15
CA PRO A 75 -12.23 22.35 5.58
C PRO A 75 -13.39 23.07 6.27
N SER A 76 -14.39 22.33 6.77
CA SER A 76 -15.54 22.85 7.50
C SER A 76 -15.25 23.15 8.97
N GLU A 77 -13.99 23.06 9.40
CA GLU A 77 -13.52 23.17 10.78
C GLU A 77 -14.00 22.05 11.73
N LYS A 78 -14.65 21.02 11.19
CA LYS A 78 -14.93 19.80 11.97
C LYS A 78 -13.62 19.06 12.21
N TYR A 79 -13.39 18.62 13.44
CA TYR A 79 -12.16 17.91 13.79
C TYR A 79 -12.43 16.49 14.29
N TYR A 80 -11.43 15.64 14.11
CA TYR A 80 -11.39 14.26 14.57
C TYR A 80 -10.11 14.08 15.36
N VAL A 81 -10.20 13.54 16.58
CA VAL A 81 -9.05 13.43 17.48
C VAL A 81 -8.86 11.98 17.90
N GLU A 82 -7.59 11.55 17.93
CA GLU A 82 -7.17 10.28 18.52
C GLU A 82 -6.05 10.55 19.54
N TYR A 83 -6.16 9.92 20.70
CA TYR A 83 -5.18 10.03 21.79
C TYR A 83 -4.37 8.75 21.88
N THR A 84 -3.10 8.84 22.29
CA THR A 84 -2.35 7.64 22.66
C THR A 84 -3.01 6.92 23.85
N LYS A 85 -3.01 5.59 23.80
CA LYS A 85 -3.47 4.72 24.90
C LYS A 85 -2.32 4.13 25.71
N ASP A 86 -1.14 4.03 25.10
CA ASP A 86 0.06 3.40 25.67
C ASP A 86 1.18 4.43 25.94
N GLY A 87 0.87 5.71 25.84
CA GLY A 87 1.71 6.83 26.30
C GLY A 87 2.74 7.34 25.30
N SER A 88 2.93 6.68 24.15
CA SER A 88 3.89 7.15 23.13
C SER A 88 3.52 6.77 21.70
N THR A 89 2.50 5.94 21.52
CA THR A 89 2.14 5.39 20.21
C THR A 89 0.65 5.60 19.90
N ILE A 90 0.36 5.91 18.65
CA ILE A 90 -0.98 5.83 18.05
C ILE A 90 -0.89 4.81 16.93
N LYS A 91 -1.79 3.82 16.93
CA LYS A 91 -1.79 2.73 15.93
C LYS A 91 -3.09 2.75 15.15
N ASP A 92 -2.97 2.69 13.84
CA ASP A 92 -4.06 2.44 12.89
C ASP A 92 -5.30 3.35 13.07
N TYR A 93 -5.08 4.65 13.26
CA TYR A 93 -6.17 5.62 13.26
C TYR A 93 -6.68 5.83 11.83
N GLN A 94 -7.78 5.15 11.50
CA GLN A 94 -8.35 5.15 10.15
C GLN A 94 -9.59 6.04 10.04
N ILE A 95 -9.62 6.90 9.02
CA ILE A 95 -10.73 7.82 8.74
C ILE A 95 -11.11 7.76 7.26
N SER A 96 -12.42 7.76 6.99
CA SER A 96 -12.97 8.04 5.65
C SER A 96 -13.33 9.51 5.52
N ILE A 97 -12.76 10.18 4.52
CA ILE A 97 -12.88 11.61 4.28
C ILE A 97 -14.29 11.95 3.81
N LYS A 98 -14.92 12.93 4.47
CA LYS A 98 -16.33 13.29 4.25
C LYS A 98 -16.53 14.49 3.33
N GLU A 99 -15.47 15.27 3.11
CA GLU A 99 -15.48 16.47 2.29
C GLU A 99 -14.12 16.68 1.63
N SER A 100 -14.14 17.23 0.41
CA SER A 100 -12.93 17.53 -0.34
C SER A 100 -12.37 18.89 0.05
N GLY A 101 -11.05 19.02 0.07
CA GLY A 101 -10.37 20.29 0.27
C GLY A 101 -9.06 20.12 1.04
N THR A 102 -8.61 21.23 1.61
CA THR A 102 -7.45 21.27 2.50
C THR A 102 -7.82 20.80 3.90
N TRP A 103 -7.20 19.73 4.34
CA TRP A 103 -7.26 19.20 5.70
C TRP A 103 -5.96 19.53 6.43
N TYR A 104 -6.04 19.70 7.75
CA TYR A 104 -4.87 19.90 8.60
C TYR A 104 -4.72 18.74 9.57
N LEU A 105 -3.59 18.04 9.49
CA LEU A 105 -3.20 17.01 10.44
C LEU A 105 -2.25 17.63 11.46
N SER A 106 -2.74 17.88 12.67
CA SER A 106 -1.94 18.40 13.77
C SER A 106 -1.45 17.26 14.66
N ILE A 107 -0.13 17.20 14.85
CA ILE A 107 0.51 16.38 15.87
C ILE A 107 0.68 17.24 17.10
N ALA A 108 0.19 16.80 18.25
CA ALA A 108 0.19 17.62 19.45
C ALA A 108 0.62 16.86 20.71
N GLY A 109 1.19 17.61 21.65
CA GLY A 109 1.55 17.19 23.01
C GLY A 109 1.11 18.25 24.02
N ASP A 110 1.29 17.98 25.30
CA ASP A 110 0.99 18.95 26.35
C ASP A 110 1.89 20.21 26.30
N SER A 111 1.72 21.12 27.25
CA SER A 111 2.47 22.40 27.27
C SER A 111 3.99 22.25 27.45
N THR A 112 4.41 21.13 28.02
CA THR A 112 5.79 20.82 28.39
C THR A 112 6.41 19.74 27.49
N ASP A 113 5.60 19.05 26.72
CA ASP A 113 6.02 17.98 25.83
C ASP A 113 6.92 18.52 24.72
N THR A 114 8.06 17.86 24.58
CA THR A 114 9.03 18.05 23.51
C THR A 114 9.63 16.70 23.14
N GLY A 115 10.01 16.53 21.89
CA GLY A 115 10.74 15.35 21.46
C GLY A 115 10.45 14.98 20.01
N ASN A 116 11.21 14.00 19.53
CA ASN A 116 11.08 13.52 18.17
C ASN A 116 9.81 12.70 17.98
N TYR A 117 9.27 12.75 16.77
CA TYR A 117 8.19 11.87 16.35
C TYR A 117 8.40 11.35 14.93
N THR A 118 7.77 10.20 14.66
CA THR A 118 7.63 9.64 13.32
C THR A 118 6.16 9.28 13.11
N LEU A 119 5.58 9.82 12.04
CA LEU A 119 4.22 9.56 11.61
C LEU A 119 4.24 8.89 10.24
N THR A 120 3.51 7.79 10.12
CA THR A 120 3.23 7.11 8.86
C THR A 120 1.75 7.25 8.54
N ALA A 121 1.43 7.89 7.42
CA ALA A 121 0.08 8.00 6.89
C ALA A 121 -0.04 7.16 5.60
N ASN A 122 -0.83 6.11 5.65
CA ASN A 122 -1.26 5.36 4.47
C ASN A 122 -2.51 6.02 3.91
N TYR A 123 -2.46 6.41 2.64
CA TYR A 123 -3.52 7.07 1.91
C TYR A 123 -4.02 6.18 0.76
N MET A 124 -5.33 6.18 0.55
CA MET A 124 -5.99 5.52 -0.57
C MET A 124 -7.11 6.41 -1.09
N SER A 125 -7.07 6.74 -2.38
CA SER A 125 -8.13 7.51 -3.02
C SER A 125 -9.44 6.74 -3.10
N ALA A 126 -10.58 7.43 -3.17
CA ALA A 126 -11.91 6.83 -3.22
C ALA A 126 -12.06 5.76 -4.33
N ASN A 127 -11.51 6.03 -5.53
CA ASN A 127 -11.51 5.11 -6.67
C ASN A 127 -10.56 3.90 -6.52
N SER A 128 -9.73 3.87 -5.48
CA SER A 128 -8.81 2.78 -5.16
C SER A 128 -9.35 1.83 -4.08
N ILE A 129 -10.53 2.09 -3.54
CA ILE A 129 -11.16 1.24 -2.51
C ILE A 129 -11.63 -0.09 -3.10
N THR A 130 -12.26 -0.03 -4.27
CA THR A 130 -12.81 -1.20 -4.96
C THR A 130 -12.35 -1.22 -6.40
N ILE A 131 -12.18 -2.42 -6.93
CA ILE A 131 -11.93 -2.62 -8.34
C ILE A 131 -13.27 -2.62 -9.10
N PRO A 132 -13.36 -2.05 -10.31
CA PRO A 132 -14.56 -2.17 -11.12
C PRO A 132 -14.92 -3.64 -11.39
N ALA A 133 -16.21 -3.99 -11.36
CA ALA A 133 -16.68 -5.37 -11.51
C ALA A 133 -16.28 -6.04 -12.84
N VAL A 134 -16.02 -5.24 -13.88
CA VAL A 134 -15.61 -5.68 -15.22
C VAL A 134 -14.19 -5.23 -15.56
N ALA A 135 -13.32 -5.10 -14.55
CA ALA A 135 -11.94 -4.68 -14.74
C ALA A 135 -11.17 -5.72 -15.58
N ASP A 136 -10.48 -5.24 -16.61
CA ASP A 136 -9.55 -6.06 -17.37
C ASP A 136 -8.26 -6.37 -16.58
N TYR A 137 -7.44 -7.27 -17.12
CA TYR A 137 -6.20 -7.68 -16.48
C TYR A 137 -5.23 -6.51 -16.22
N CYS A 138 -5.14 -5.54 -17.13
CA CYS A 138 -4.26 -4.38 -16.95
C CYS A 138 -4.73 -3.46 -15.82
N THR A 139 -6.04 -3.28 -15.70
CA THR A 139 -6.67 -2.52 -14.62
C THR A 139 -6.40 -3.19 -13.28
N ILE A 140 -6.58 -4.50 -13.20
CA ILE A 140 -6.24 -5.30 -12.01
C ILE A 140 -4.77 -5.16 -11.64
N LEU A 141 -3.87 -5.31 -12.62
CA LEU A 141 -2.43 -5.22 -12.39
C LEU A 141 -2.04 -3.82 -11.88
N LYS A 142 -2.62 -2.75 -12.46
CA LYS A 142 -2.40 -1.37 -12.02
C LYS A 142 -2.92 -1.15 -10.60
N PHE A 143 -4.13 -1.63 -10.29
CA PHE A 143 -4.71 -1.57 -8.95
C PHE A 143 -3.78 -2.20 -7.91
N LEU A 144 -3.38 -3.46 -8.14
CA LEU A 144 -2.47 -4.18 -7.24
C LEU A 144 -1.10 -3.51 -7.13
N SER A 145 -0.57 -2.99 -8.25
CA SER A 145 0.71 -2.28 -8.25
C SER A 145 0.67 -1.01 -7.41
N GLU A 146 -0.45 -0.29 -7.40
CA GLU A 146 -0.62 0.89 -6.56
C GLU A 146 -0.73 0.51 -5.09
N HIS A 147 -1.54 -0.50 -4.75
CA HIS A 147 -1.64 -1.02 -3.39
C HIS A 147 -0.34 -1.59 -2.83
N SER A 148 0.57 -2.05 -3.68
CA SER A 148 1.90 -2.51 -3.25
C SER A 148 2.72 -1.40 -2.57
N LYS A 149 2.44 -0.11 -2.85
CA LYS A 149 3.16 1.04 -2.26
C LYS A 149 2.97 1.15 -0.74
N VAL A 150 1.88 0.60 -0.22
CA VAL A 150 1.52 0.55 1.21
C VAL A 150 1.48 -0.90 1.72
N ASN A 151 2.27 -1.80 1.13
CA ASN A 151 2.32 -3.23 1.48
C ASN A 151 0.94 -3.89 1.51
N PHE A 152 0.06 -3.50 0.58
CA PHE A 152 -1.31 -4.00 0.44
C PHE A 152 -2.17 -3.83 1.71
N TYR A 153 -1.83 -2.86 2.58
CA TYR A 153 -2.48 -2.63 3.88
C TYR A 153 -4.02 -2.65 3.78
N PHE A 154 -4.59 -1.93 2.80
CA PHE A 154 -6.04 -1.81 2.64
C PHE A 154 -6.73 -3.08 2.13
N LEU A 155 -5.98 -4.03 1.56
CA LEU A 155 -6.51 -5.24 0.92
C LEU A 155 -6.46 -6.48 1.82
N LYS A 156 -5.93 -6.35 3.05
CA LYS A 156 -5.90 -7.45 4.01
C LYS A 156 -7.29 -7.66 4.62
N GLU A 157 -7.83 -8.88 4.58
CA GLU A 157 -9.03 -9.26 5.34
C GLU A 157 -8.73 -9.39 6.83
N SER A 158 -9.70 -9.10 7.71
CA SER A 158 -9.53 -9.26 9.16
C SER A 158 -9.41 -10.72 9.61
N ILE A 159 -9.74 -11.66 8.73
CA ILE A 159 -9.63 -13.10 8.98
C ILE A 159 -8.18 -13.50 8.64
N LYS A 160 -7.36 -13.68 9.67
CA LYS A 160 -6.03 -14.28 9.50
C LYS A 160 -6.23 -15.67 8.87
N SER A 161 -5.45 -15.98 7.83
CA SER A 161 -5.45 -17.34 7.30
C SER A 161 -4.93 -18.31 8.37
N GLU A 162 -5.07 -19.63 8.15
CA GLU A 162 -4.51 -20.66 9.02
C GLU A 162 -3.00 -20.45 9.31
N ASN A 163 -2.31 -19.74 8.41
CA ASN A 163 -0.97 -19.24 8.66
C ASN A 163 -1.03 -17.77 9.14
N PRO A 164 -0.60 -17.46 10.38
CA PRO A 164 -0.70 -16.11 10.95
C PRO A 164 0.15 -15.05 10.21
N LYS A 165 0.96 -15.45 9.24
CA LYS A 165 1.80 -14.57 8.39
C LYS A 165 1.20 -14.31 7.02
N LEU A 166 0.11 -14.99 6.67
CA LEU A 166 -0.61 -14.84 5.41
C LEU A 166 -2.01 -14.31 5.68
N TRP A 167 -2.37 -13.28 4.93
CA TRP A 167 -3.68 -12.64 4.98
C TRP A 167 -4.46 -12.99 3.73
N LYS A 168 -5.72 -13.39 3.87
CA LYS A 168 -6.58 -13.52 2.69
C LYS A 168 -6.78 -12.14 2.08
N SER A 169 -6.71 -12.05 0.76
CA SER A 169 -6.98 -10.78 0.08
C SER A 169 -8.47 -10.50 0.03
N LYS A 170 -8.87 -9.24 0.24
CA LYS A 170 -10.23 -8.73 -0.01
C LYS A 170 -10.60 -8.70 -1.50
N ILE A 171 -9.65 -8.95 -2.39
CA ILE A 171 -9.86 -8.86 -3.82
C ILE A 171 -10.46 -10.17 -4.31
N ASP A 172 -11.61 -10.05 -4.95
CA ASP A 172 -12.26 -11.11 -5.70
C ASP A 172 -12.41 -10.65 -7.15
N PHE A 173 -11.80 -11.38 -8.09
CA PHE A 173 -12.09 -11.23 -9.52
C PHE A 173 -12.16 -12.61 -10.17
N ASN A 174 -12.98 -12.71 -11.21
CA ASN A 174 -13.48 -13.98 -11.77
C ASN A 174 -12.41 -15.01 -12.19
N ASP A 175 -11.15 -14.58 -12.35
CA ASP A 175 -10.04 -15.41 -12.80
C ASP A 175 -9.06 -15.83 -11.67
N ILE A 176 -9.34 -15.47 -10.40
CA ILE A 176 -8.54 -15.95 -9.25
C ILE A 176 -9.11 -17.28 -8.74
N ILE A 177 -8.23 -18.27 -8.60
CA ILE A 177 -8.52 -19.50 -7.86
C ILE A 177 -8.30 -19.28 -6.37
N ASP A 178 -7.17 -18.68 -5.99
CA ASP A 178 -6.86 -18.32 -4.61
C ASP A 178 -5.91 -17.11 -4.56
N SER A 179 -5.95 -16.32 -3.48
CA SER A 179 -5.00 -15.24 -3.27
C SER A 179 -4.73 -14.91 -1.80
N TYR A 180 -3.51 -14.47 -1.53
CA TYR A 180 -3.07 -14.06 -0.21
C TYR A 180 -2.02 -12.95 -0.27
N ILE A 181 -1.84 -12.28 0.87
CA ILE A 181 -0.83 -11.25 1.10
C ILE A 181 0.13 -11.75 2.18
N SER A 182 1.42 -11.84 1.85
CA SER A 182 2.48 -12.13 2.83
C SER A 182 2.91 -10.84 3.52
N GLU A 183 2.68 -10.74 4.82
CA GLU A 183 3.10 -9.58 5.61
C GLU A 183 4.61 -9.57 5.85
N LYS A 184 5.22 -10.75 5.98
CA LYS A 184 6.67 -10.88 6.21
C LYS A 184 7.46 -10.38 4.99
N ASP A 185 7.00 -10.74 3.80
CA ASP A 185 7.75 -10.54 2.56
C ASP A 185 7.17 -9.40 1.69
N ASN A 186 6.08 -8.78 2.14
CA ASN A 186 5.39 -7.65 1.50
C ASN A 186 5.02 -7.90 0.04
N PHE A 187 4.39 -9.05 -0.24
CA PHE A 187 3.89 -9.37 -1.57
C PHE A 187 2.43 -9.81 -1.55
N TYR A 188 1.74 -9.55 -2.66
CA TYR A 188 0.48 -10.17 -3.02
C TYR A 188 0.76 -11.35 -3.95
N TYR A 189 0.08 -12.47 -3.74
CA TYR A 189 0.17 -13.66 -4.56
C TYR A 189 -1.23 -14.16 -4.91
N SER A 190 -1.44 -14.49 -6.18
CA SER A 190 -2.69 -15.10 -6.64
C SER A 190 -2.44 -16.22 -7.64
N ILE A 191 -3.14 -17.33 -7.45
CA ILE A 191 -3.22 -18.44 -8.39
C ILE A 191 -4.28 -18.09 -9.43
N LEU A 192 -3.89 -18.11 -10.70
CA LEU A 192 -4.76 -17.75 -11.83
C LEU A 192 -5.20 -18.98 -12.64
N PHE A 193 -4.47 -20.09 -12.54
CA PHE A 193 -4.73 -21.28 -13.33
C PHE A 193 -4.13 -22.53 -12.68
N GLU A 194 -4.85 -23.64 -12.73
CA GLU A 194 -4.39 -24.96 -12.31
C GLU A 194 -4.78 -26.01 -13.36
N SER A 195 -3.86 -26.93 -13.69
CA SER A 195 -4.13 -28.01 -14.63
C SER A 195 -3.18 -29.20 -14.41
N SER A 196 -3.64 -30.41 -14.69
CA SER A 196 -2.77 -31.59 -14.79
C SER A 196 -2.05 -31.69 -16.14
N ASN A 197 -2.46 -30.89 -17.14
CA ASN A 197 -1.85 -30.84 -18.46
C ASN A 197 -0.79 -29.72 -18.53
N LYS A 198 0.48 -30.13 -18.69
CA LYS A 198 1.63 -29.24 -18.79
C LYS A 198 1.52 -28.24 -19.93
N ASP A 199 1.12 -28.69 -21.13
CA ASP A 199 1.07 -27.85 -22.33
C ASP A 199 0.03 -26.74 -22.17
N SER A 200 -1.12 -27.07 -21.57
CA SER A 200 -2.16 -26.07 -21.26
C SER A 200 -1.66 -25.02 -20.28
N ALA A 201 -0.93 -25.43 -19.23
CA ALA A 201 -0.35 -24.50 -18.27
C ALA A 201 0.77 -23.64 -18.88
N GLU A 202 1.59 -24.19 -19.79
CA GLU A 202 2.60 -23.42 -20.51
C GLU A 202 1.99 -22.39 -21.47
N ILE A 203 0.89 -22.72 -22.16
CA ILE A 203 0.16 -21.77 -23.00
C ILE A 203 -0.41 -20.64 -22.13
N PHE A 204 -1.07 -20.97 -21.02
CA PHE A 204 -1.61 -19.96 -20.11
C PHE A 204 -0.52 -19.05 -19.54
N TYR A 205 0.62 -19.64 -19.12
CA TYR A 205 1.79 -18.92 -18.62
C TYR A 205 2.33 -17.92 -19.65
N LYS A 206 2.55 -18.34 -20.90
CA LYS A 206 3.01 -17.46 -21.99
C LYS A 206 2.02 -16.34 -22.28
N ASN A 207 0.74 -16.67 -22.40
CA ASN A 207 -0.31 -15.67 -22.62
C ASN A 207 -0.35 -14.64 -21.49
N LYS A 208 -0.13 -15.05 -20.24
CA LYS A 208 -0.07 -14.11 -19.12
C LYS A 208 1.19 -13.27 -19.12
N ILE A 209 2.36 -13.81 -19.49
CA ILE A 209 3.57 -13.00 -19.71
C ILE A 209 3.30 -11.91 -20.75
N ASP A 210 2.72 -12.27 -21.89
CA ASP A 210 2.47 -11.33 -22.98
C ASP A 210 1.45 -10.26 -22.56
N ALA A 211 0.39 -10.65 -21.84
CA ALA A 211 -0.57 -9.73 -21.26
C ALA A 211 0.07 -8.80 -20.22
N THR A 212 0.89 -9.33 -19.31
CA THR A 212 1.63 -8.51 -18.33
C THR A 212 2.53 -7.52 -19.06
N LYS A 213 3.29 -7.97 -20.05
CA LYS A 213 4.18 -7.12 -20.85
C LYS A 213 3.43 -6.02 -21.59
N SER A 214 2.22 -6.28 -22.10
CA SER A 214 1.42 -5.25 -22.79
C SER A 214 0.78 -4.24 -21.84
N CYS A 215 0.47 -4.65 -20.60
CA CYS A 215 -0.02 -3.76 -19.56
C CYS A 215 1.10 -2.88 -18.96
N LEU A 216 2.32 -3.40 -18.92
CA LEU A 216 3.48 -2.71 -18.36
C LEU A 216 4.13 -1.81 -19.43
N GLY A 217 4.55 -0.62 -19.02
CA GLY A 217 5.23 0.33 -19.90
C GLY A 217 6.64 -0.11 -20.31
N PRO A 218 7.28 0.61 -21.25
CA PRO A 218 8.61 0.29 -21.76
C PRO A 218 9.73 0.35 -20.70
N ASP A 219 9.50 1.03 -19.57
CA ASP A 219 10.47 1.18 -18.49
C ASP A 219 10.70 -0.09 -17.66
N TRP A 220 9.89 -1.13 -17.87
CA TRP A 220 10.00 -2.40 -17.15
C TRP A 220 11.03 -3.32 -17.81
N VAL A 221 12.01 -3.76 -17.03
CA VAL A 221 13.00 -4.75 -17.47
C VAL A 221 12.53 -6.15 -17.13
N THR A 222 12.64 -7.07 -18.07
CA THR A 222 12.22 -8.47 -17.90
C THR A 222 13.42 -9.39 -17.66
N ASN A 223 13.29 -10.33 -16.73
CA ASN A 223 14.26 -11.40 -16.48
C ASN A 223 13.54 -12.75 -16.41
N SER A 224 13.93 -13.66 -17.29
CA SER A 224 13.37 -15.01 -17.34
C SER A 224 14.26 -16.00 -16.58
N LYS A 225 13.65 -16.96 -15.90
CA LYS A 225 14.33 -18.08 -15.26
C LYS A 225 13.65 -19.37 -15.71
N ASP A 226 14.41 -20.24 -16.35
CA ASP A 226 13.90 -21.54 -16.76
C ASP A 226 13.70 -22.48 -15.56
N TRP A 227 13.13 -23.66 -15.82
CA TRP A 227 12.81 -24.66 -14.83
C TRP A 227 13.95 -24.90 -13.83
N SER A 228 13.67 -24.66 -12.55
CA SER A 228 14.60 -24.86 -11.45
C SER A 228 13.90 -25.42 -10.23
N LYS A 229 14.63 -26.18 -9.40
CA LYS A 229 14.08 -26.73 -8.16
C LYS A 229 13.85 -25.63 -7.12
N THR A 230 12.69 -25.66 -6.48
CA THR A 230 12.35 -24.80 -5.34
C THR A 230 12.78 -25.47 -4.03
N LYS A 231 12.66 -24.75 -2.91
CA LYS A 231 12.93 -25.32 -1.58
C LYS A 231 11.95 -26.42 -1.17
N SER A 232 10.78 -26.49 -1.79
CA SER A 232 9.74 -27.49 -1.53
C SER A 232 9.87 -28.74 -2.41
N ASN A 233 10.99 -28.92 -3.12
CA ASN A 233 11.21 -29.95 -4.15
C ASN A 233 10.30 -29.86 -5.40
N ASP A 234 9.45 -28.85 -5.49
CA ASP A 234 8.74 -28.48 -6.71
C ASP A 234 9.74 -27.98 -7.76
N SER A 235 9.30 -27.91 -9.02
CA SER A 235 10.03 -27.21 -10.07
C SER A 235 9.26 -25.94 -10.43
N ALA A 236 9.96 -24.84 -10.70
CA ALA A 236 9.31 -23.59 -11.11
C ALA A 236 10.06 -22.92 -12.26
N LYS A 237 9.27 -22.28 -13.13
CA LYS A 237 9.69 -21.39 -14.21
C LYS A 237 9.12 -19.99 -13.92
N GLU A 238 9.92 -18.96 -14.12
CA GLU A 238 9.56 -17.60 -13.68
C GLU A 238 9.86 -16.55 -14.75
N GLU A 239 8.99 -15.54 -14.84
CA GLU A 239 9.20 -14.32 -15.59
C GLU A 239 9.06 -13.12 -14.65
N LEU A 240 10.15 -12.38 -14.45
CA LEU A 240 10.21 -11.27 -13.51
C LEU A 240 10.31 -9.94 -14.25
N PHE A 241 9.26 -9.13 -14.13
CA PHE A 241 9.23 -7.75 -14.56
C PHE A 241 9.67 -6.84 -13.41
N VAL A 242 10.66 -5.98 -13.65
CA VAL A 242 11.24 -5.09 -12.65
C VAL A 242 11.19 -3.65 -13.15
N LEU A 243 10.59 -2.76 -12.35
CA LEU A 243 10.67 -1.32 -12.53
C LEU A 243 11.48 -0.73 -11.38
N LYS A 244 12.48 0.10 -11.72
CA LYS A 244 13.27 0.86 -10.75
C LYS A 244 13.04 2.34 -10.98
N VAL A 245 12.43 3.03 -10.02
CA VAL A 245 12.23 4.48 -10.05
C VAL A 245 12.77 5.07 -8.76
N LYS A 246 13.87 5.84 -8.86
CA LYS A 246 14.59 6.38 -7.70
C LYS A 246 14.93 5.25 -6.71
N ASN A 247 14.44 5.35 -5.47
CA ASN A 247 14.64 4.35 -4.41
C ASN A 247 13.56 3.27 -4.38
N ILE A 248 12.58 3.30 -5.29
CA ILE A 248 11.48 2.34 -5.31
C ILE A 248 11.76 1.27 -6.36
N ARG A 249 11.67 0.00 -5.96
CA ARG A 249 11.70 -1.16 -6.84
C ARG A 249 10.35 -1.87 -6.81
N LYS A 250 9.63 -1.83 -7.94
CA LYS A 250 8.41 -2.63 -8.14
C LYS A 250 8.77 -3.90 -8.89
N ASN A 251 8.21 -5.04 -8.48
CA ASN A 251 8.32 -6.28 -9.21
C ASN A 251 6.93 -6.88 -9.46
N VAL A 252 6.75 -7.43 -10.66
CA VAL A 252 5.65 -8.32 -11.02
C VAL A 252 6.30 -9.61 -11.50
N LYS A 253 5.92 -10.75 -10.93
CA LYS A 253 6.47 -12.06 -11.29
C LYS A 253 5.35 -12.99 -11.71
N ILE A 254 5.47 -13.58 -12.88
CA ILE A 254 4.61 -14.67 -13.33
C ILE A 254 5.35 -15.98 -13.08
N ILE A 255 4.72 -16.94 -12.45
CA ILE A 255 5.34 -18.20 -12.02
C ILE A 255 4.52 -19.35 -12.56
N LEU A 256 5.18 -20.31 -13.21
CA LEU A 256 4.63 -21.62 -13.52
C LEU A 256 5.32 -22.66 -12.63
N THR A 257 4.55 -23.32 -11.77
CA THR A 257 5.03 -24.32 -10.82
C THR A 257 4.54 -25.71 -11.23
N ASP A 258 5.44 -26.69 -11.24
CA ASP A 258 5.15 -28.13 -11.29
C ASP A 258 5.20 -28.66 -9.85
N LYS A 259 4.03 -28.85 -9.25
CA LYS A 259 3.91 -29.37 -7.89
C LYS A 259 4.21 -30.87 -7.88
N ASN A 260 5.24 -31.25 -7.15
CA ASN A 260 5.67 -32.65 -7.05
C ASN A 260 4.82 -33.39 -5.99
N ASN A 261 3.53 -33.49 -6.24
CA ASN A 261 2.57 -34.28 -5.44
C ASN A 261 2.17 -35.56 -6.19
N SER A 262 1.34 -36.41 -5.57
CA SER A 262 0.91 -37.70 -6.14
C SER A 262 0.12 -37.57 -7.47
N SER A 263 -0.36 -36.36 -7.79
CA SER A 263 -1.11 -36.05 -9.00
C SER A 263 -0.55 -34.78 -9.63
N LYS A 264 0.52 -34.92 -10.46
CA LYS A 264 1.19 -33.82 -11.16
C LYS A 264 0.25 -32.65 -11.44
N LEU A 265 0.52 -31.51 -10.80
CA LEU A 265 -0.33 -30.33 -10.86
C LEU A 265 0.52 -29.13 -11.26
N TYR A 266 0.19 -28.54 -12.39
CA TYR A 266 0.80 -27.31 -12.90
C TYR A 266 -0.04 -26.12 -12.46
N GLN A 267 0.60 -25.11 -11.88
CA GLN A 267 -0.06 -23.90 -11.41
C GLN A 267 0.59 -22.65 -12.01
N VAL A 268 -0.22 -21.72 -12.51
CA VAL A 268 0.24 -20.39 -12.91
C VAL A 268 -0.22 -19.37 -11.89
N ALA A 269 0.72 -18.61 -11.35
CA ALA A 269 0.46 -17.57 -10.37
C ALA A 269 1.11 -16.25 -10.76
N VAL A 270 0.59 -15.16 -10.19
CA VAL A 270 1.23 -13.85 -10.22
C VAL A 270 1.59 -13.41 -8.81
N GLU A 271 2.80 -12.88 -8.65
CA GLU A 271 3.30 -12.28 -7.42
C GLU A 271 3.62 -10.81 -7.71
N ILE A 272 3.12 -9.90 -6.86
CA ILE A 272 3.33 -8.45 -6.98
C ILE A 272 3.94 -7.95 -5.69
N MET A 273 4.99 -7.14 -5.81
CA MET A 273 5.65 -6.56 -4.65
C MET A 273 6.24 -5.18 -4.96
N SER A 274 6.36 -4.36 -3.93
CA SER A 274 7.14 -3.11 -3.98
C SER A 274 8.10 -3.09 -2.80
N LYS A 275 9.35 -2.71 -3.07
CA LYS A 275 10.40 -2.52 -2.08
C LYS A 275 10.87 -1.08 -2.14
N LYS A 276 10.91 -0.42 -0.98
CA LYS A 276 11.57 0.89 -0.79
C LYS A 276 13.04 0.68 -0.42
#